data_AF-A0A6N9PDY5-F1
#
_entry.id   AF-A0A6N9PDY5-F1
#
_cell.length_a   1.000
_cell.length_b   1.000
_cell.length_c   1.000
_cell.angle_alpha   90.00
_cell.angle_beta   90.00
_cell.angle_gamma   90.00
#
_symmetry.space_group_name_H-M   'P 1'
#
loop_
_entity.id
_entity.type
_entity.pdbx_description
1 polymer ?
#
loop_
_entity_poly.entity_id
_entity_poly.type
_entity_poly.pdbx_seq_one_letter_code
_entity_poly.pdbx_strand_id
1 'polypeptide(L)'
;KMEILRGVFDQSSVGLVIAGEPKLEVQIKTYLARMANRVDFYAQLDGLSPSEVEEYLGEFDITPDALLEFKARACNRQTGCFRLLDRTLSNVRRILESRESQTITPKIIEQASAMMML
;
A
#
# COMPACT_ATOMS: atom_id res chain seq x y z
N LYS A 1 -5.77 -21.87 18.07
CA LYS A 1 -4.98 -21.43 16.89
C LYS A 1 -3.95 -20.34 17.26
N MET A 2 -4.35 -19.25 17.92
CA MET A 2 -3.40 -18.20 18.37
C MET A 2 -2.41 -18.64 19.46
N GLU A 3 -2.78 -19.60 20.31
CA GLU A 3 -1.87 -20.14 21.34
C GLU A 3 -0.64 -20.88 20.74
N ILE A 4 -0.76 -21.36 19.50
CA ILE A 4 0.34 -21.96 18.76
C ILE A 4 1.36 -20.88 18.36
N LEU A 5 0.88 -19.71 17.93
CA LEU A 5 1.76 -18.57 17.60
C LEU A 5 2.53 -18.10 18.83
N ARG A 6 1.89 -18.11 20.01
CA ARG A 6 2.57 -17.88 21.28
C ARG A 6 3.64 -18.94 21.56
N GLY A 7 3.29 -20.22 21.42
CA GLY A 7 4.26 -21.31 21.61
C GLY A 7 5.49 -21.17 20.71
N VAL A 8 5.30 -20.79 19.45
CA VAL A 8 6.41 -20.54 18.50
C VAL A 8 7.29 -19.37 18.96
N PHE A 9 6.70 -18.26 19.40
CA PHE A 9 7.44 -17.11 19.89
C PHE A 9 8.23 -17.41 21.18
N ASP A 10 7.60 -18.08 22.16
CA ASP A 10 8.25 -18.36 23.45
C ASP A 10 9.33 -19.45 23.35
N GLN A 11 9.20 -20.40 22.42
CA GLN A 11 10.10 -21.57 22.32
C GLN A 11 11.17 -21.44 21.23
N SER A 12 11.13 -20.36 20.42
CA SER A 12 12.04 -20.18 19.28
C SER A 12 12.60 -18.76 19.24
N SER A 13 13.79 -18.58 18.65
CA SER A 13 14.38 -17.26 18.42
C SER A 13 13.85 -16.65 17.11
N VAL A 14 12.59 -16.20 17.12
CA VAL A 14 11.92 -15.63 15.94
C VAL A 14 11.23 -14.30 16.25
N GLY A 15 11.21 -13.39 15.28
CA GLY A 15 10.33 -12.23 15.31
C GLY A 15 8.95 -12.58 14.74
N LEU A 16 7.88 -12.16 15.40
CA LEU A 16 6.51 -12.38 14.93
C LEU A 16 5.89 -11.04 14.52
N VAL A 17 5.55 -10.91 13.24
CA VAL A 17 4.77 -9.79 12.71
C VAL A 17 3.37 -10.29 12.40
N ILE A 18 2.36 -9.62 12.97
CA ILE A 18 0.96 -9.93 12.72
C ILE A 18 0.30 -8.71 12.07
N ALA A 19 -0.22 -8.89 10.86
CA ALA A 19 -0.95 -7.86 10.12
C ALA A 19 -2.38 -8.34 9.83
N GLY A 20 -3.34 -7.42 9.90
CA GLY A 20 -4.74 -7.73 9.62
C GLY A 20 -5.66 -6.54 9.81
N GLU A 21 -6.95 -6.78 9.68
CA GLU A 21 -7.99 -5.76 9.86
C GLU A 21 -8.06 -5.26 11.31
N PRO A 22 -8.65 -4.08 11.58
CA PRO A 22 -8.79 -3.53 12.94
C PRO A 22 -9.44 -4.50 13.95
N LYS A 23 -10.29 -5.42 13.49
CA LYS A 23 -10.89 -6.47 14.34
C LYS A 23 -9.86 -7.41 14.96
N LEU A 24 -8.71 -7.61 14.29
CA LEU A 24 -7.61 -8.42 14.80
C LEU A 24 -7.03 -7.83 16.09
N GLU A 25 -6.94 -6.50 16.19
CA GLU A 25 -6.47 -5.81 17.39
C GLU A 25 -7.34 -6.16 18.60
N VAL A 26 -8.67 -6.10 18.43
CA VAL A 26 -9.63 -6.47 19.47
C VAL A 26 -9.46 -7.94 19.85
N GLN A 27 -9.30 -8.82 18.87
CA GLN A 27 -9.09 -10.25 19.14
C GLN A 27 -7.79 -10.52 19.93
N ILE A 28 -6.69 -9.84 19.59
CA ILE A 28 -5.43 -9.96 20.33
C ILE A 28 -5.61 -9.46 21.77
N LYS A 29 -6.22 -8.29 21.96
CA LYS A 29 -6.44 -7.71 23.30
C LYS A 29 -7.39 -8.55 24.16
N THR A 30 -8.47 -9.08 23.58
CA THR A 30 -9.51 -9.83 24.31
C THR A 30 -9.11 -11.28 24.59
N TYR A 31 -8.56 -12.00 23.61
CA TYR A 31 -8.28 -13.44 23.77
C TYR A 31 -6.88 -13.72 24.31
N LEU A 32 -5.98 -12.73 24.28
CA LEU A 32 -4.58 -12.93 24.60
C LEU A 32 -4.04 -11.78 25.46
N ALA A 33 -4.66 -11.49 26.61
CA ALA A 33 -4.10 -10.53 27.58
C ALA A 33 -2.61 -10.80 27.90
N ARG A 34 -2.18 -12.08 27.85
CA ARG A 34 -0.79 -12.49 28.05
C ARG A 34 0.11 -12.31 26.81
N MET A 35 -0.42 -12.38 25.60
CA MET A 35 0.35 -12.11 24.36
C MET A 35 0.40 -10.61 24.07
N ALA A 36 -0.63 -9.85 24.44
CA ALA A 36 -0.63 -8.38 24.37
C ALA A 36 0.54 -7.79 25.18
N ASN A 37 0.86 -8.36 26.35
CA ASN A 37 2.04 -8.01 27.16
C ASN A 37 3.39 -8.44 26.54
N ARG A 38 3.38 -9.07 25.37
CA ARG A 38 4.56 -9.49 24.59
C ARG A 38 4.62 -8.81 23.22
N VAL A 39 3.63 -7.97 22.91
CA VAL A 39 3.67 -7.11 21.73
C VAL A 39 4.55 -5.93 22.09
N ASP A 40 5.76 -5.92 21.55
CA ASP A 40 6.70 -4.81 21.79
C ASP A 40 6.27 -3.54 21.03
N PHE A 41 5.69 -3.72 19.84
CA PHE A 41 5.31 -2.61 18.96
C PHE A 41 3.93 -2.82 18.36
N TYR A 42 3.15 -1.75 18.38
CA TYR A 42 1.87 -1.66 17.69
C TYR A 42 1.94 -0.50 16.69
N ALA A 43 1.54 -0.77 15.45
CA ALA A 43 1.44 0.25 14.41
C ALA A 43 0.06 0.13 13.76
N GLN A 44 -0.66 1.24 13.73
CA GLN A 44 -1.87 1.37 12.93
C GLN A 44 -1.47 1.96 11.58
N LEU A 45 -1.82 1.27 10.50
CA LEU A 45 -1.56 1.74 9.15
C LEU A 45 -2.73 2.63 8.70
N ASP A 46 -2.40 3.79 8.17
CA ASP A 46 -3.35 4.71 7.53
C ASP A 46 -3.11 4.74 6.01
N GLY A 47 -4.02 5.39 5.29
CA GLY A 47 -3.84 5.64 3.86
C GLY A 47 -2.64 6.54 3.58
N LEU A 48 -2.06 6.40 2.39
CA LEU A 48 -0.93 7.22 1.96
C LEU A 48 -1.27 8.72 1.96
N SER A 49 -0.32 9.52 2.39
CA SER A 49 -0.31 10.97 2.22
C SER A 49 0.15 11.37 0.81
N PRO A 50 -0.22 12.57 0.33
CA PRO A 50 0.25 13.06 -0.96
C PRO A 50 1.78 13.14 -1.08
N SER A 51 2.48 13.42 0.02
CA SER A 51 3.95 13.46 0.07
C SER A 51 4.57 12.07 -0.04
N GLU A 52 4.01 11.06 0.62
CA GLU A 52 4.48 9.67 0.49
C GLU A 52 4.27 9.14 -0.93
N VAL A 53 3.20 9.57 -1.61
CA VAL A 53 2.97 9.22 -3.03
C VAL A 53 4.02 9.86 -3.93
N GLU A 54 4.39 11.11 -3.65
CA GLU A 54 5.45 11.81 -4.40
C GLU A 54 6.81 11.16 -4.19
N GLU A 55 7.16 10.83 -2.94
CA GLU A 55 8.38 10.10 -2.60
C GLU A 55 8.42 8.72 -3.28
N TYR A 56 7.32 7.97 -3.20
CA TYR A 56 7.17 6.66 -3.84
C TYR A 56 7.34 6.70 -5.36
N LEU A 57 7.00 7.83 -5.99
CA LEU A 57 7.12 8.04 -7.43
C LEU A 57 8.40 8.79 -7.83
N GLY A 58 9.33 9.05 -6.90
CA GLY A 58 10.49 9.91 -7.13
C GLY A 58 11.47 9.40 -8.20
N GLU A 59 11.45 8.11 -8.54
CA GLU A 59 12.28 7.54 -9.60
C GLU A 59 11.71 7.73 -11.01
N PHE A 60 10.45 8.17 -11.13
CA PHE A 60 9.80 8.35 -12.41
C PHE A 60 9.92 9.80 -12.90
N ASP A 61 10.12 9.96 -14.21
CA ASP A 61 9.96 11.27 -14.86
C ASP A 61 8.46 11.55 -15.05
N ILE A 62 7.88 12.41 -14.22
CA ILE A 62 6.43 12.68 -14.18
C ILE A 62 6.19 14.19 -14.30
N THR A 63 5.26 14.59 -15.18
CA THR A 63 4.84 15.99 -15.24
C THR A 63 4.04 16.40 -13.99
N PRO A 64 4.05 17.67 -13.57
CA PRO A 64 3.30 18.12 -12.38
C PRO A 64 1.82 17.73 -12.40
N ASP A 65 1.16 17.83 -13.57
CA ASP A 65 -0.25 17.46 -13.72
C ASP A 65 -0.48 15.95 -13.56
N ALA A 66 0.42 15.12 -14.07
CA ALA A 66 0.35 13.67 -13.91
C ALA A 66 0.58 13.25 -12.44
N LEU A 67 1.46 13.96 -11.72
CA LEU A 67 1.69 13.73 -10.30
C LEU A 67 0.43 14.06 -9.47
N LEU A 68 -0.30 15.12 -9.81
CA LEU A 68 -1.59 15.45 -9.19
C LEU A 68 -2.62 14.32 -9.38
N GLU A 69 -2.68 13.72 -10.57
CA GLU A 69 -3.56 12.58 -10.81
C GLU A 69 -3.18 11.35 -9.97
N PHE A 70 -1.89 11.02 -9.86
CA PHE A 70 -1.45 9.91 -9.01
C PHE A 70 -1.78 10.16 -7.52
N LYS A 71 -1.54 11.38 -7.03
CA LYS A 71 -1.92 11.78 -5.68
C LYS A 71 -3.43 11.63 -5.45
N ALA A 72 -4.25 12.05 -6.41
CA ALA A 72 -5.70 11.88 -6.33
C ALA A 72 -6.10 10.38 -6.28
N ARG A 73 -5.50 9.53 -7.11
CA ARG A 73 -5.79 8.07 -7.13
C ARG A 73 -5.37 7.34 -5.87
N ALA A 74 -4.34 7.82 -5.18
CA ALA A 74 -3.84 7.22 -3.96
C ALA A 74 -4.58 7.72 -2.71
N CYS A 75 -4.87 9.03 -2.65
CA CYS A 75 -5.29 9.71 -1.42
C CYS A 75 -6.77 10.14 -1.40
N ASN A 76 -7.52 10.03 -2.51
CA ASN A 76 -8.92 10.45 -2.53
C ASN A 76 -9.77 9.58 -1.59
N ARG A 77 -10.49 10.21 -0.67
CA ARG A 77 -11.29 9.52 0.37
C ARG A 77 -12.47 8.70 -0.17
N GLN A 78 -12.97 8.98 -1.38
CA GLN A 78 -14.14 8.28 -1.93
C GLN A 78 -13.74 7.12 -2.85
N THR A 79 -12.72 7.32 -3.68
CA THR A 79 -12.37 6.38 -4.76
C THR A 79 -10.89 6.01 -4.79
N GLY A 80 -10.06 6.69 -4.01
CA GLY A 80 -8.62 6.50 -3.99
C GLY A 80 -8.20 5.34 -3.09
N CYS A 81 -7.21 4.58 -3.54
CA CYS A 81 -6.50 3.59 -2.72
C CYS A 81 -5.17 3.22 -3.38
N PHE A 82 -4.24 2.68 -2.59
CA PHE A 82 -2.95 2.21 -3.12
C PHE A 82 -3.12 1.19 -4.25
N ARG A 83 -4.11 0.30 -4.16
CA ARG A 83 -4.39 -0.68 -5.23
C ARG A 83 -4.74 -0.02 -6.57
N LEU A 84 -5.44 1.11 -6.56
CA LEU A 84 -5.75 1.86 -7.78
C LEU A 84 -4.49 2.53 -8.34
N LEU A 85 -3.66 3.13 -7.46
CA LEU A 85 -2.35 3.68 -7.83
C LEU A 85 -1.48 2.60 -8.48
N ASP A 86 -1.28 1.46 -7.82
CA ASP A 86 -0.42 0.35 -8.25
C ASP A 86 -0.84 -0.24 -9.60
N ARG A 87 -2.15 -0.45 -9.81
CA ARG A 87 -2.69 -0.89 -11.11
C ARG A 87 -2.45 0.15 -12.21
N THR A 88 -2.67 1.43 -11.91
CA THR A 88 -2.41 2.51 -12.85
C THR A 88 -0.92 2.50 -13.24
N LEU A 89 -0.02 2.43 -12.25
CA LEU A 89 1.43 2.40 -12.45
C LEU A 89 1.88 1.21 -13.29
N SER A 90 1.32 0.03 -13.02
CA SER A 90 1.58 -1.19 -13.78
C SER A 90 1.21 -1.04 -15.26
N ASN A 91 0.06 -0.43 -15.56
CA ASN A 91 -0.34 -0.16 -16.93
C ASN A 91 0.49 0.95 -17.58
N VAL A 92 0.88 1.99 -16.83
CA VAL A 92 1.78 3.03 -17.32
C VAL A 92 3.12 2.43 -17.74
N ARG A 93 3.73 1.56 -16.92
CA ARG A 93 4.97 0.86 -17.27
C ARG A 93 4.84 0.10 -18.59
N ARG A 94 3.75 -0.66 -18.77
CA ARG A 94 3.47 -1.40 -20.02
C ARG A 94 3.33 -0.49 -21.24
N ILE A 95 2.74 0.70 -21.08
CA ILE A 95 2.64 1.68 -22.18
C ILE A 95 4.02 2.24 -22.52
N LEU A 96 4.83 2.54 -21.51
CA LEU A 96 6.16 3.13 -21.67
C LEU A 96 7.19 2.15 -22.30
N GLU A 97 7.02 0.84 -22.13
CA GLU A 97 7.86 -0.19 -22.79
C GLU A 97 7.87 -0.05 -24.33
N SER A 98 6.78 0.47 -24.90
CA SER A 98 6.61 0.64 -26.35
C SER A 98 7.04 2.02 -26.87
N ARG A 99 7.48 2.94 -26.00
CA ARG A 99 7.75 4.34 -26.34
C ARG A 99 9.21 4.71 -26.13
N GLU A 100 9.70 5.63 -26.96
CA GLU A 100 11.04 6.21 -26.80
C GLU A 100 11.12 7.16 -25.60
N SER A 101 10.03 7.86 -25.28
CA SER A 101 9.95 8.75 -24.11
C SER A 101 9.43 8.01 -22.88
N GLN A 102 10.09 8.21 -21.75
CA GLN A 102 9.73 7.66 -20.44
C GLN A 102 8.95 8.66 -19.56
N THR A 103 8.67 9.86 -20.06
CA THR A 103 7.97 10.91 -19.31
C THR A 103 6.48 10.57 -19.17
N ILE A 104 5.99 10.46 -17.93
CA ILE A 104 4.59 10.20 -17.61
C ILE A 104 3.81 11.52 -17.68
N THR A 105 2.78 11.53 -18.53
CA THR A 105 1.87 12.67 -18.74
C THR A 105 0.43 12.26 -18.41
N PRO A 106 -0.50 13.21 -18.21
CA PRO A 106 -1.92 12.92 -17.98
C PRO A 106 -2.52 11.99 -19.05
N LYS A 107 -2.13 12.18 -20.32
CA LYS A 107 -2.57 11.31 -21.44
C LYS A 107 -2.17 9.85 -21.26
N ILE A 108 -0.99 9.58 -20.70
CA ILE A 108 -0.52 8.22 -20.44
C ILE A 108 -1.32 7.60 -19.29
N ILE A 109 -1.64 8.38 -18.26
CA ILE A 109 -2.48 7.93 -17.14
C ILE A 109 -3.91 7.64 -17.62
N GLU A 110 -4.48 8.48 -18.48
CA GLU A 110 -5.79 8.26 -19.11
C GLU A 110 -5.80 6.95 -19.91
N GLN A 111 -4.80 6.74 -20.77
CA GLN A 111 -4.63 5.50 -21.53
C GLN A 111 -4.49 4.28 -20.60
N ALA A 112 -3.65 4.39 -19.56
CA ALA A 112 -3.45 3.34 -18.55
C ALA A 112 -4.75 3.01 -17.79
N SER A 113 -5.63 3.99 -17.64
CA SER A 113 -6.93 3.82 -16.96
C SER A 113 -7.95 3.13 -17.82
N ALA A 114 -7.99 3.46 -19.12
CA ALA A 114 -8.87 2.78 -20.07
C ALA A 114 -8.56 1.28 -20.15
N MET A 115 -7.29 0.89 -19.95
CA MET A 115 -6.86 -0.51 -19.89
C MET A 115 -7.37 -1.29 -18.66
N MET A 116 -7.93 -0.62 -17.64
CA MET A 116 -8.46 -1.27 -16.44
C MET A 116 -9.93 -1.71 -16.57
N MET A 117 -10.64 -1.35 -17.65
CA MET A 117 -12.04 -1.74 -17.90
C MET A 117 -12.20 -3.03 -18.73
N LEU A 118 -11.18 -3.88 -18.79
CA LEU A 118 -11.21 -5.24 -19.34
C LEU A 118 -10.97 -6.26 -18.22
#